data_AF-A0A4D6LS11-F1
#
_entry.id   AF-A0A4D6LS11-F1
#
_cell.length_a   1.000
_cell.length_b   1.000
_cell.length_c   1.000
_cell.angle_alpha   90.00
_cell.angle_beta   90.00
_cell.angle_gamma   90.00
#
_symmetry.space_group_name_H-M   'P 1'
#
loop_
_entity.id
_entity.type
_entity.pdbx_description
1 polymer ?
#
loop_
_entity_poly.entity_id
_entity_poly.type
_entity_poly.pdbx_seq_one_letter_code
_entity_poly.pdbx_strand_id
1 'polypeptide(L)'
;MTTSELVKKTQCKKRQRDESNESAHSVPLEELVQRDNKRQHTKHDKSTLIPIKSLPIDLLINVVARVSSESCIDHYNMKVCCKDFFHASKDNYMWQQVSLKNVPLNLWFCKERVSMFDSFLQSSKEGGNIEVLYREGLQEIVRYAGNIEKGIGDLKIAAEKGHLEAKYVYGLILLCSKDDDLRKEGVEYMRFLRNAKCVAMQWMEYEKMSFLENGRQ
;
A
#
# COMPACT_ATOMS: atom_id res chain seq x y z
N MET A 1 51.29 23.77 -12.61
CA MET A 1 51.90 22.44 -12.48
C MET A 1 50.93 21.55 -11.75
N THR A 2 50.55 20.49 -12.44
CA THR A 2 49.57 19.46 -12.12
C THR A 2 50.16 18.42 -11.17
N THR A 3 49.38 17.95 -10.20
CA THR A 3 49.37 16.53 -9.81
C THR A 3 47.96 16.12 -9.41
N SER A 4 47.54 14.99 -9.96
CA SER A 4 46.22 14.38 -9.90
C SER A 4 46.34 13.11 -9.06
N GLU A 5 45.39 12.83 -8.18
CA GLU A 5 45.26 11.50 -7.59
C GLU A 5 43.99 10.78 -8.04
N LEU A 6 44.20 9.52 -8.38
CA LEU A 6 43.35 8.61 -9.12
C LEU A 6 42.16 8.11 -8.32
N VAL A 7 40.96 8.25 -8.89
CA VAL A 7 39.80 7.40 -8.56
C VAL A 7 39.76 6.24 -9.56
N LYS A 8 39.96 5.02 -9.06
CA LYS A 8 39.81 3.77 -9.82
C LYS A 8 38.34 3.57 -10.19
N LYS A 9 38.03 3.64 -11.49
CA LYS A 9 36.75 3.20 -12.07
C LYS A 9 36.82 1.69 -12.36
N THR A 10 35.96 0.89 -11.73
CA THR A 10 35.75 -0.50 -12.12
C THR A 10 34.67 -0.55 -13.20
N GLN A 11 35.07 -0.92 -14.41
CA GLN A 11 34.22 -1.11 -15.59
C GLN A 11 33.42 -2.42 -15.48
N CYS A 12 32.11 -2.37 -15.75
CA CYS A 12 31.32 -3.56 -16.04
C CYS A 12 31.25 -3.76 -17.57
N LYS A 13 31.55 -5.00 -17.98
CA LYS A 13 31.91 -5.45 -19.33
C LYS A 13 30.68 -5.50 -20.25
N LYS A 14 30.69 -4.75 -21.35
CA LYS A 14 29.76 -4.94 -22.49
C LYS A 14 29.98 -6.34 -23.10
N ARG A 15 28.90 -7.06 -23.39
CA ARG A 15 28.89 -8.16 -24.36
C ARG A 15 28.04 -7.74 -25.55
N GLN A 16 28.70 -7.59 -26.70
CA GLN A 16 28.09 -7.56 -28.03
C GLN A 16 27.61 -8.96 -28.40
N ARG A 17 26.53 -9.05 -29.18
CA ARG A 17 26.27 -10.20 -30.05
C ARG A 17 25.57 -9.68 -31.31
N ASP A 18 26.16 -10.07 -32.43
CA ASP A 18 25.91 -9.61 -33.79
C ASP A 18 24.57 -10.08 -34.38
N GLU A 19 24.08 -9.31 -35.36
CA GLU A 19 22.97 -9.61 -36.26
C GLU A 19 23.40 -10.60 -37.37
N SER A 20 22.51 -11.53 -37.76
CA SER A 20 22.31 -11.91 -39.17
C SER A 20 21.10 -12.84 -39.39
N ASN A 21 20.22 -12.39 -40.29
CA ASN A 21 19.43 -13.09 -41.32
C ASN A 21 18.20 -13.96 -40.99
N GLU A 22 17.03 -13.34 -41.18
CA GLU A 22 15.98 -13.65 -42.20
C GLU A 22 15.92 -15.07 -42.83
N SER A 23 14.83 -15.82 -42.61
CA SER A 23 13.77 -16.06 -43.61
C SER A 23 12.70 -17.06 -43.10
N ALA A 24 11.51 -16.95 -43.68
CA ALA A 24 10.26 -17.62 -43.35
C ALA A 24 10.29 -19.15 -43.51
N HIS A 25 9.49 -19.88 -42.72
CA HIS A 25 8.67 -21.02 -43.17
C HIS A 25 7.65 -21.43 -42.09
N SER A 26 6.49 -21.89 -42.56
CA SER A 26 5.24 -22.07 -41.82
C SER A 26 5.02 -23.52 -41.31
N VAL A 27 4.09 -23.64 -40.35
CA VAL A 27 3.24 -24.82 -39.96
C VAL A 27 3.90 -25.91 -39.05
N PRO A 28 3.10 -26.80 -38.39
CA PRO A 28 2.64 -26.70 -36.99
C PRO A 28 3.14 -27.89 -36.12
N LEU A 29 3.04 -27.81 -34.79
CA LEU A 29 2.75 -29.03 -34.00
C LEU A 29 2.27 -28.70 -32.59
N GLU A 30 1.27 -29.48 -32.20
CA GLU A 30 0.72 -29.67 -30.86
C GLU A 30 1.78 -30.23 -29.87
N GLU A 31 1.32 -30.45 -28.63
CA GLU A 31 2.01 -31.03 -27.45
C GLU A 31 2.66 -29.98 -26.53
N LEU A 32 2.20 -29.71 -25.30
CA LEU A 32 1.62 -30.61 -24.30
C LEU A 32 0.60 -29.87 -23.41
N VAL A 33 -0.68 -30.19 -23.57
CA VAL A 33 -1.69 -30.06 -22.51
C VAL A 33 -2.15 -31.47 -22.19
N GLN A 34 -1.77 -31.99 -21.02
CA GLN A 34 -2.64 -32.85 -20.23
C GLN A 34 -2.45 -32.50 -18.75
N ARG A 35 -3.23 -31.53 -18.27
CA ARG A 35 -3.60 -31.49 -16.85
C ARG A 35 -4.94 -32.19 -16.75
N ASP A 36 -4.91 -33.40 -16.23
CA ASP A 36 -6.07 -34.21 -15.87
C ASP A 36 -6.98 -33.44 -14.89
N ASN A 37 -7.95 -32.71 -15.41
CA ASN A 37 -9.07 -32.21 -14.64
C ASN A 37 -10.15 -33.29 -14.57
N LYS A 38 -9.87 -34.37 -13.85
CA LYS A 38 -10.89 -35.35 -13.46
C LYS A 38 -11.78 -34.71 -12.39
N ARG A 39 -12.74 -33.88 -12.82
CA ARG A 39 -13.83 -33.40 -11.96
C ARG A 39 -14.60 -34.63 -11.49
N GLN A 40 -14.35 -35.03 -10.25
CA GLN A 40 -15.23 -35.96 -9.55
C GLN A 40 -16.59 -35.27 -9.44
N HIS A 41 -17.55 -35.77 -10.21
CA HIS A 41 -18.94 -35.36 -10.09
C HIS A 41 -19.52 -36.06 -8.85
N THR A 42 -19.18 -35.55 -7.67
CA THR A 42 -19.95 -35.87 -6.48
C THR A 42 -21.29 -35.16 -6.63
N LYS A 43 -22.38 -35.92 -6.54
CA LYS A 43 -23.75 -35.40 -6.49
C LYS A 43 -23.89 -34.60 -5.20
N HIS A 44 -23.57 -33.31 -5.26
CA HIS A 44 -23.90 -32.38 -4.19
C HIS A 44 -25.37 -32.01 -4.35
N ASP A 45 -26.12 -32.07 -3.25
CA ASP A 45 -27.42 -31.42 -3.13
C ASP A 45 -27.38 -30.06 -3.80
N LYS A 46 -28.48 -29.69 -4.49
CA LYS A 46 -28.62 -28.44 -5.24
C LYS A 46 -28.32 -27.24 -4.33
N SER A 47 -27.05 -26.91 -4.19
CA SER A 47 -26.58 -25.66 -3.65
C SER A 47 -27.18 -24.62 -4.58
N THR A 48 -28.12 -23.86 -4.06
CA THR A 48 -28.71 -22.73 -4.78
C THR A 48 -27.61 -21.69 -4.88
N LEU A 49 -26.70 -21.88 -5.83
CA LEU A 49 -25.61 -20.98 -6.12
C LEU A 49 -26.23 -19.72 -6.71
N ILE A 50 -26.42 -18.70 -5.86
CA ILE A 50 -26.87 -17.38 -6.29
C ILE A 50 -25.73 -16.78 -7.13
N PRO A 51 -25.95 -16.50 -8.42
CA PRO A 51 -24.93 -15.89 -9.25
C PRO A 51 -24.57 -14.51 -8.70
N ILE A 52 -23.29 -14.15 -8.65
CA ILE A 52 -22.81 -12.84 -8.15
C ILE A 52 -23.54 -11.66 -8.81
N LYS A 53 -23.81 -11.77 -10.12
CA LYS A 53 -24.60 -10.81 -10.91
C LYS A 53 -26.03 -10.54 -10.44
N SER A 54 -26.58 -11.37 -9.53
CA SER A 54 -27.91 -11.18 -8.96
C SER A 54 -27.89 -10.44 -7.62
N LEU A 55 -26.71 -10.14 -7.08
CA LEU A 55 -26.56 -9.33 -5.87
C LEU A 55 -26.68 -7.84 -6.22
N PRO A 56 -27.34 -7.03 -5.37
CA PRO A 56 -27.26 -5.58 -5.43
C PRO A 56 -25.81 -5.07 -5.45
N ILE A 57 -25.57 -4.01 -6.23
CA ILE A 57 -24.23 -3.43 -6.39
C ILE A 57 -23.64 -2.96 -5.05
N ASP A 58 -24.47 -2.46 -4.13
CA ASP A 58 -24.03 -2.00 -2.80
C ASP A 58 -23.44 -3.15 -1.96
N LEU A 59 -23.98 -4.36 -2.09
CA LEU A 59 -23.42 -5.54 -1.41
C LEU A 59 -22.07 -5.92 -2.03
N LEU A 60 -21.94 -5.81 -3.35
CA LEU A 60 -20.66 -6.04 -4.01
C LEU A 60 -19.60 -5.01 -3.58
N ILE A 61 -19.97 -3.73 -3.51
CA ILE A 61 -19.10 -2.65 -3.01
C ILE A 61 -18.65 -2.96 -1.57
N ASN A 62 -19.56 -3.36 -0.69
CA ASN A 62 -19.23 -3.70 0.70
C ASN A 62 -18.29 -4.90 0.82
N VAL A 63 -18.49 -5.95 0.01
CA VAL A 63 -17.58 -7.10 -0.02
C VAL A 63 -16.19 -6.66 -0.51
N VAL A 64 -16.12 -5.89 -1.60
CA VAL A 64 -14.84 -5.38 -2.11
C VAL A 64 -14.16 -4.49 -1.07
N ALA A 65 -14.88 -3.56 -0.44
CA ALA A 65 -14.35 -2.70 0.62
C ALA A 65 -13.82 -3.51 1.81
N ARG A 66 -14.52 -4.58 2.21
CA ARG A 66 -14.04 -5.46 3.28
C ARG A 66 -12.74 -6.16 2.90
N VAL A 67 -12.65 -6.72 1.70
CA VAL A 67 -11.41 -7.36 1.20
C VAL A 67 -10.27 -6.34 1.11
N SER A 68 -10.54 -5.15 0.57
CA SER A 68 -9.60 -4.03 0.51
C SER A 68 -9.06 -3.59 1.87
N SER A 69 -9.91 -3.63 2.90
CA SER A 69 -9.52 -3.24 4.27
C SER A 69 -8.57 -4.23 4.95
N GLU A 70 -8.47 -5.46 4.42
CA GLU A 70 -7.62 -6.50 4.97
C GLU A 70 -6.34 -6.68 4.12
N SER A 71 -6.44 -6.58 2.80
CA SER A 71 -5.33 -6.91 1.90
C SER A 71 -5.41 -6.22 0.55
N CYS A 72 -4.37 -5.45 0.21
CA CYS A 72 -4.22 -4.80 -1.09
C CYS A 72 -3.99 -5.82 -2.23
N ILE A 73 -3.37 -6.96 -1.95
CA ILE A 73 -3.15 -8.04 -2.91
C ILE A 73 -4.47 -8.73 -3.24
N ASP A 74 -5.28 -9.02 -2.22
CA ASP A 74 -6.57 -9.68 -2.43
C ASP A 74 -7.56 -8.76 -3.14
N HIS A 75 -7.48 -7.44 -2.90
CA HIS A 75 -8.21 -6.47 -3.70
C HIS A 75 -7.85 -6.56 -5.20
N TYR A 76 -6.56 -6.63 -5.53
CA TYR A 76 -6.13 -6.76 -6.92
C TYR A 76 -6.66 -8.06 -7.53
N ASN A 77 -6.53 -9.18 -6.81
CA ASN A 77 -7.04 -10.48 -7.24
C ASN A 77 -8.57 -10.45 -7.44
N MET A 78 -9.28 -9.75 -6.57
CA MET A 78 -10.74 -9.59 -6.65
C MET A 78 -11.16 -8.78 -7.89
N LYS A 79 -10.40 -7.76 -8.27
CA LYS A 79 -10.66 -6.99 -9.50
C LYS A 79 -10.50 -7.81 -10.77
N VAL A 80 -9.51 -8.70 -10.81
CA VAL A 80 -9.23 -9.49 -12.02
C VAL A 80 -10.12 -10.72 -12.14
N CYS A 81 -10.76 -11.17 -11.05
CA CYS A 81 -11.57 -12.39 -11.07
C CYS A 81 -12.93 -12.24 -11.77
N CYS A 82 -13.57 -11.06 -11.72
CA CYS A 82 -14.87 -10.84 -12.35
C CYS A 82 -15.16 -9.36 -12.67
N LYS A 83 -15.98 -9.12 -13.70
CA LYS A 83 -16.36 -7.77 -14.14
C LYS A 83 -17.19 -7.01 -13.11
N ASP A 84 -18.09 -7.69 -12.39
CA ASP A 84 -18.97 -7.05 -11.40
C ASP A 84 -18.15 -6.48 -10.23
N PHE A 85 -17.16 -7.23 -9.73
CA PHE A 85 -16.23 -6.74 -8.71
C PHE A 85 -15.29 -5.66 -9.25
N PHE A 86 -14.86 -5.76 -10.52
CA PHE A 86 -14.13 -4.68 -11.16
C PHE A 86 -14.95 -3.37 -11.19
N HIS A 87 -16.24 -3.43 -11.53
CA HIS A 87 -17.12 -2.27 -11.52
C HIS A 87 -17.35 -1.73 -10.10
N ALA A 88 -17.62 -2.61 -9.13
CA ALA A 88 -17.76 -2.23 -7.72
C ALA A 88 -16.48 -1.60 -7.16
N SER A 89 -15.29 -2.00 -7.64
CA SER A 89 -14.00 -1.44 -7.22
C SER A 89 -13.73 -0.01 -7.71
N LYS A 90 -14.59 0.56 -8.56
CA LYS A 90 -14.47 1.95 -9.00
C LYS A 90 -15.13 2.93 -8.04
N ASP A 91 -15.86 2.43 -7.04
CA ASP A 91 -16.55 3.27 -6.09
C ASP A 91 -15.56 3.96 -5.12
N ASN A 92 -15.77 5.25 -4.86
CA ASN A 92 -14.89 6.07 -4.01
C ASN A 92 -14.94 5.65 -2.53
N TYR A 93 -16.10 5.19 -2.03
CA TYR A 93 -16.22 4.71 -0.66
C TYR A 93 -15.28 3.55 -0.38
N MET A 94 -15.11 2.65 -1.35
CA MET A 94 -14.20 1.51 -1.25
C MET A 94 -12.75 1.96 -1.05
N TRP A 95 -12.29 2.96 -1.81
CA TRP A 95 -10.92 3.47 -1.76
C TRP A 95 -10.56 4.09 -0.40
N GLN A 96 -11.53 4.65 0.32
CA GLN A 96 -11.34 5.14 1.69
C GLN A 96 -11.04 4.01 2.68
N GLN A 97 -11.57 2.81 2.41
CA GLN A 97 -11.44 1.64 3.29
C GLN A 97 -10.19 0.82 3.03
N VAL A 98 -9.46 1.10 1.95
CA VAL A 98 -8.24 0.36 1.57
C VAL A 98 -7.20 0.44 2.68
N SER A 99 -6.73 -0.72 3.14
CA SER A 99 -5.63 -0.83 4.08
C SER A 99 -4.30 -0.84 3.35
N LEU A 100 -3.42 0.07 3.77
CA LEU A 100 -2.04 0.16 3.29
C LEU A 100 -1.04 -0.34 4.33
N LYS A 101 -1.52 -1.01 5.39
CA LYS A 101 -0.67 -1.55 6.48
C LYS A 101 0.40 -2.51 5.98
N ASN A 102 0.04 -3.35 5.02
CA ASN A 102 0.94 -4.36 4.45
C ASN A 102 1.81 -3.82 3.31
N VAL A 103 1.67 -2.53 2.96
CA VAL A 103 2.57 -1.90 2.00
C VAL A 103 3.84 -1.52 2.73
N PRO A 104 4.98 -2.13 2.39
CA PRO A 104 6.22 -1.86 3.09
C PRO A 104 6.63 -0.39 2.88
N LEU A 105 7.06 0.26 3.95
CA LEU A 105 7.36 1.69 3.97
C LEU A 105 8.43 2.07 2.93
N ASN A 106 9.40 1.20 2.66
CA ASN A 106 10.42 1.41 1.62
C ASN A 106 9.82 1.66 0.23
N LEU A 107 8.66 1.07 -0.09
CA LEU A 107 8.00 1.28 -1.38
C LEU A 107 7.50 2.72 -1.55
N TRP A 108 7.24 3.42 -0.45
CA TRP A 108 6.92 4.85 -0.45
C TRP A 108 8.15 5.73 -0.67
N PHE A 109 9.36 5.24 -0.41
CA PHE A 109 10.59 6.04 -0.52
C PHE A 109 11.42 5.75 -1.78
N CYS A 110 11.07 4.70 -2.55
CA CYS A 110 11.79 4.30 -3.75
C CYS A 110 11.00 4.60 -5.04
N LYS A 111 11.56 5.44 -5.92
CA LYS A 111 10.97 5.80 -7.22
C LYS A 111 10.99 4.69 -8.29
N GLU A 112 11.73 3.62 -8.09
CA GLU A 112 12.10 2.68 -9.18
C GLU A 112 11.21 1.43 -9.31
N ARG A 113 10.18 1.25 -8.48
CA ARG A 113 9.35 0.03 -8.45
C ARG A 113 7.86 0.34 -8.52
N VAL A 114 7.44 1.16 -9.49
CA VAL A 114 6.14 1.83 -9.39
C VAL A 114 5.45 1.99 -10.75
N SER A 115 4.55 1.07 -11.08
CA SER A 115 3.53 1.34 -12.10
C SER A 115 2.17 0.79 -11.66
N MET A 116 2.13 -0.46 -11.20
CA MET A 116 0.91 -1.04 -10.62
C MET A 116 0.58 -0.38 -9.27
N PHE A 117 1.59 -0.17 -8.42
CA PHE A 117 1.38 0.42 -7.10
C PHE A 117 0.97 1.91 -7.17
N ASP A 118 1.47 2.65 -8.17
CA ASP A 118 1.09 4.06 -8.40
C ASP A 118 -0.39 4.19 -8.73
N SER A 119 -0.91 3.35 -9.63
CA SER A 119 -2.33 3.41 -9.99
C SER A 119 -3.23 3.16 -8.78
N PHE A 120 -2.82 2.24 -7.90
CA PHE A 120 -3.56 1.90 -6.69
C PHE A 120 -3.50 3.02 -5.65
N LEU A 121 -2.33 3.60 -5.43
CA LEU A 121 -2.16 4.76 -4.56
C LEU A 121 -2.92 5.97 -5.07
N GLN A 122 -2.87 6.23 -6.38
CA GLN A 122 -3.56 7.33 -7.03
C GLN A 122 -5.07 7.18 -6.88
N SER A 123 -5.63 5.99 -7.12
CA SER A 123 -7.06 5.74 -6.87
C SER A 123 -7.42 5.85 -5.39
N SER A 124 -6.55 5.38 -4.48
CA SER A 124 -6.75 5.54 -3.03
C SER A 124 -6.76 7.02 -2.62
N LYS A 125 -5.88 7.83 -3.21
CA LYS A 125 -5.79 9.27 -2.99
C LYS A 125 -7.04 10.00 -3.50
N GLU A 126 -7.45 9.71 -4.72
CA GLU A 126 -8.67 10.28 -5.33
C GLU A 126 -9.93 9.89 -4.56
N GLY A 127 -9.96 8.67 -4.02
CA GLY A 127 -11.01 8.21 -3.11
C GLY A 127 -11.01 8.91 -1.74
N GLY A 128 -9.95 9.63 -1.39
CA GLY A 128 -9.84 10.37 -0.13
C GLY A 128 -9.32 9.54 1.04
N ASN A 129 -8.54 8.49 0.77
CA ASN A 129 -7.92 7.66 1.80
C ASN A 129 -6.93 8.47 2.66
N ILE A 130 -7.16 8.50 3.97
CA ILE A 130 -6.42 9.32 4.93
C ILE A 130 -4.99 8.79 5.15
N GLU A 131 -4.79 7.46 5.05
CA GLU A 131 -3.49 6.81 5.22
C GLU A 131 -2.52 7.23 4.09
N VAL A 132 -3.03 7.42 2.86
CA VAL A 132 -2.21 7.94 1.75
C VAL A 132 -1.71 9.35 2.07
N LEU A 133 -2.60 10.20 2.59
CA LEU A 133 -2.27 11.57 2.92
C LEU A 133 -1.22 11.65 4.04
N TYR A 134 -1.36 10.82 5.08
CA TYR A 134 -0.37 10.69 6.14
C TYR A 134 1.01 10.30 5.58
N ARG A 135 1.07 9.30 4.70
CA ARG A 135 2.33 8.79 4.15
C ARG A 135 2.99 9.73 3.17
N GLU A 136 2.22 10.39 2.30
CA GLU A 136 2.74 11.46 1.45
C GLU A 136 3.29 12.62 2.30
N GLY A 137 2.56 13.00 3.35
CA GLY A 137 3.00 14.05 4.27
C GLY A 137 4.34 13.73 4.94
N LEU A 138 4.49 12.49 5.43
CA LEU A 138 5.76 12.03 6.01
C LEU A 138 6.88 11.98 4.96
N GLN A 139 6.56 11.56 3.73
CA GLN A 139 7.52 11.48 2.63
C GLN A 139 8.06 12.87 2.25
N GLU A 140 7.20 13.88 2.21
CA GLU A 140 7.57 15.27 1.92
C GLU A 140 8.45 15.88 3.03
N ILE A 141 8.27 15.47 4.28
CA ILE A 141 9.10 15.95 5.41
C ILE A 141 10.47 15.27 5.43
N VAL A 142 10.54 13.96 5.17
CA VAL A 142 11.77 13.17 5.32
C VAL A 142 12.69 13.28 4.10
N ARG A 143 12.15 13.54 2.91
CA ARG A 143 12.95 13.64 1.68
C ARG A 143 13.81 14.91 1.69
N TYR A 144 15.09 14.75 1.32
CA TYR A 144 16.06 15.85 1.24
C TYR A 144 15.59 17.07 0.43
N ALA A 145 14.83 16.84 -0.65
CA ALA A 145 14.26 17.88 -1.50
C ALA A 145 12.72 17.85 -1.47
N GLY A 146 12.13 17.46 -0.34
CA GLY A 146 10.69 17.46 -0.14
C GLY A 146 10.16 18.84 0.23
N ASN A 147 8.86 19.05 0.02
CA ASN A 147 8.17 20.27 0.41
C ASN A 147 7.64 20.11 1.84
N ILE A 148 8.44 20.55 2.82
CA ILE A 148 8.13 20.42 4.25
C ILE A 148 6.78 21.06 4.60
N GLU A 149 6.47 22.24 4.05
CA GLU A 149 5.20 22.94 4.34
C GLU A 149 4.00 22.14 3.85
N LYS A 150 4.07 21.63 2.61
CA LYS A 150 3.05 20.72 2.07
C LYS A 150 2.93 19.49 2.96
N GLY A 151 4.05 18.89 3.34
CA GLY A 151 4.06 17.69 4.18
C GLY A 151 3.41 17.90 5.54
N ILE A 152 3.68 19.02 6.20
CA ILE A 152 3.02 19.43 7.44
C ILE A 152 1.52 19.66 7.22
N GLY A 153 1.13 20.29 6.10
CA GLY A 153 -0.27 20.49 5.72
C GLY A 153 -1.03 19.17 5.52
N ASP A 154 -0.44 18.21 4.82
CA ASP A 154 -1.01 16.89 4.60
C ASP A 154 -1.17 16.13 5.92
N LEU A 155 -0.15 16.18 6.80
CA LEU A 155 -0.22 15.59 8.14
C LEU A 155 -1.31 16.23 9.00
N LYS A 156 -1.48 17.56 8.94
CA LYS A 156 -2.54 18.26 9.66
C LYS A 156 -3.91 17.76 9.24
N ILE A 157 -4.18 17.70 7.94
CA ILE A 157 -5.48 17.23 7.42
C ILE A 157 -5.71 15.77 7.85
N ALA A 158 -4.70 14.91 7.78
CA ALA A 158 -4.82 13.52 8.21
C ALA A 158 -5.11 13.42 9.73
N ALA A 159 -4.45 14.24 10.54
CA ALA A 159 -4.66 14.32 11.98
C ALA A 159 -6.07 14.80 12.35
N GLU A 160 -6.58 15.83 11.67
CA GLU A 160 -7.93 16.36 11.83
C GLU A 160 -8.99 15.31 11.45
N LYS A 161 -8.74 14.51 10.41
CA LYS A 161 -9.60 13.40 9.99
C LYS A 161 -9.51 12.15 10.87
N GLY A 162 -8.72 12.19 11.95
CA GLY A 162 -8.71 11.13 12.97
C GLY A 162 -7.57 10.11 12.88
N HIS A 163 -6.63 10.27 11.94
CA HIS A 163 -5.51 9.33 11.82
C HIS A 163 -4.56 9.46 13.02
N LEU A 164 -4.34 8.35 13.74
CA LEU A 164 -3.67 8.37 15.04
C LEU A 164 -2.17 8.68 14.94
N GLU A 165 -1.47 8.03 14.01
CA GLU A 165 -0.06 8.26 13.74
C GLU A 165 0.17 9.67 13.19
N ALA A 166 -0.72 10.19 12.33
CA ALA A 166 -0.67 11.58 11.88
C ALA A 166 -0.84 12.56 13.05
N LYS A 167 -1.81 12.33 13.94
CA LYS A 167 -1.99 13.13 15.18
C LYS A 167 -0.71 13.12 16.03
N TYR A 168 -0.04 11.97 16.13
CA TYR A 168 1.19 11.85 16.90
C TYR A 168 2.32 12.67 16.27
N VAL A 169 2.61 12.44 14.98
CA VAL A 169 3.68 13.13 14.27
C VAL A 169 3.41 14.64 14.18
N TYR A 170 2.19 15.04 13.83
CA TYR A 170 1.82 16.45 13.77
C TYR A 170 1.90 17.11 15.15
N GLY A 171 1.41 16.45 16.20
CA GLY A 171 1.55 16.93 17.58
C GLY A 171 3.01 17.11 18.00
N LEU A 172 3.92 16.21 17.62
CA LEU A 172 5.36 16.37 17.88
C LEU A 172 5.94 17.59 17.14
N ILE A 173 5.56 17.80 15.89
CA ILE A 173 6.00 18.96 15.10
C ILE A 173 5.55 20.26 15.78
N LEU A 174 4.29 20.32 16.22
CA LEU A 174 3.73 21.47 16.93
C LEU A 174 4.42 21.75 18.26
N LEU A 175 4.78 20.71 19.03
CA LEU A 175 5.51 20.85 20.29
C LEU A 175 6.92 21.44 20.12
N CYS A 176 7.54 21.22 18.95
CA CYS A 176 8.83 21.80 18.60
C CYS A 176 8.73 23.26 18.10
N SER A 177 7.53 23.82 18.01
CA SER A 177 7.32 25.20 17.55
C SER A 177 7.80 26.23 18.57
N LYS A 178 8.32 27.37 18.07
CA LYS A 178 8.61 28.54 18.92
C LYS A 178 7.34 29.29 19.34
N ASP A 179 6.24 29.07 18.63
CA ASP A 179 4.94 29.67 18.91
C ASP A 179 4.24 28.93 20.07
N ASP A 180 3.89 29.69 21.11
CA ASP A 180 3.26 29.16 22.33
C ASP A 180 1.88 28.56 22.09
N ASP A 181 1.09 29.12 21.17
CA ASP A 181 -0.24 28.64 20.87
C ASP A 181 -0.19 27.36 20.04
N LEU A 182 0.74 27.27 19.08
CA LEU A 182 1.02 26.00 18.38
C LEU A 182 1.49 24.92 19.36
N ARG A 183 2.34 25.24 20.34
CA ARG A 183 2.74 24.26 21.36
C ARG A 183 1.57 23.79 22.19
N LYS A 184 0.65 24.68 22.59
CA LYS A 184 -0.58 24.29 23.30
C LYS A 184 -1.44 23.35 22.45
N GLU A 185 -1.60 23.64 21.16
CA GLU A 185 -2.29 22.74 20.23
C GLU A 185 -1.61 21.36 20.18
N GLY A 186 -0.26 21.32 20.10
CA GLY A 186 0.51 20.08 20.16
C GLY A 186 0.25 19.27 21.44
N VAL A 187 0.11 19.92 22.59
CA VAL A 187 -0.26 19.27 23.87
C VAL A 187 -1.67 18.68 23.80
N GLU A 188 -2.63 19.32 23.14
CA GLU A 188 -3.99 18.79 22.97
C GLU A 188 -3.99 17.50 22.13
N TYR A 189 -3.22 17.45 21.04
CA TYR A 189 -3.04 16.21 20.26
C TYR A 189 -2.46 15.08 21.11
N MET A 190 -1.45 15.36 21.94
CA MET A 190 -0.87 14.37 22.84
C MET A 190 -1.85 13.89 23.90
N ARG A 191 -2.66 14.81 24.46
CA ARG A 191 -3.70 14.46 25.44
C ARG A 191 -4.76 13.56 24.82
N PHE A 192 -5.20 13.85 23.59
CA PHE A 192 -6.13 13.00 22.85
C PHE A 192 -5.57 11.58 22.71
N LEU A 193 -4.32 11.43 22.27
CA LEU A 193 -3.69 10.11 22.06
C LEU A 193 -3.52 9.33 23.36
N ARG A 194 -3.20 10.01 24.46
CA ARG A 194 -3.14 9.42 25.80
C ARG A 194 -4.50 8.86 26.21
N ASN A 195 -5.57 9.64 26.00
CA ASN A 195 -6.94 9.23 26.34
C ASN A 195 -7.44 8.10 25.43
N ALA A 196 -7.05 8.10 24.16
CA ALA A 196 -7.36 7.05 23.20
C ALA A 196 -6.57 5.74 23.44
N LYS A 197 -5.69 5.68 24.46
CA LYS A 197 -4.81 4.54 24.80
C LYS A 197 -3.89 4.08 23.65
N CYS A 198 -3.72 4.90 22.61
CA CYS A 198 -3.01 4.52 21.38
C CYS A 198 -1.52 4.22 21.60
N VAL A 199 -0.89 4.87 22.59
CA VAL A 199 0.55 4.68 22.87
C VAL A 199 0.81 3.42 23.71
N ALA A 200 -0.17 2.91 24.48
CA ALA A 200 0.01 1.72 25.30
C ALA A 200 -0.26 0.41 24.53
N MET A 201 -1.18 0.40 23.56
CA MET A 201 -1.58 -0.85 22.90
C MET A 201 -0.53 -1.37 21.91
N GLN A 202 0.15 -0.50 21.16
CA GLN A 202 1.18 -0.91 20.20
C GLN A 202 2.44 -1.45 20.88
N TRP A 203 2.82 -0.87 22.03
CA TRP A 203 3.97 -1.31 22.81
C TRP A 203 3.69 -2.60 23.59
N MET A 204 2.47 -2.78 24.11
CA MET A 204 2.10 -4.02 24.79
C MET A 204 1.91 -5.22 23.83
N GLU A 205 1.57 -5.01 22.56
CA GLU A 205 1.59 -6.07 21.55
C GLU A 205 3.01 -6.49 21.18
N TYR A 206 3.92 -5.53 20.98
CA TYR A 206 5.34 -5.82 20.74
C TYR A 206 6.01 -6.51 21.92
N GLU A 207 5.68 -6.13 23.16
CA GLU A 207 6.20 -6.76 24.37
C GLU A 207 5.61 -8.17 24.56
N LYS A 208 4.32 -8.39 24.26
CA LYS A 208 3.76 -9.75 24.21
C LYS A 208 4.44 -10.65 23.18
N MET A 209 4.74 -10.12 22.00
CA MET A 209 5.39 -10.88 20.93
C MET A 209 6.85 -11.20 21.27
N SER A 210 7.59 -10.27 21.89
CA SER A 210 8.98 -10.52 22.32
C SER A 210 9.08 -11.48 23.51
N PHE A 211 8.12 -11.48 24.44
CA PHE A 211 8.04 -12.47 25.52
C PHE A 211 7.70 -13.88 25.01
N LEU A 212 6.90 -14.02 23.95
CA LEU A 212 6.54 -15.32 23.35
C LEU A 212 7.66 -15.95 22.50
N GLU A 213 8.62 -15.15 22.03
CA GLU A 213 9.82 -15.61 21.34
C GLU A 213 10.93 -16.02 22.33
N ASN A 214 11.09 -15.29 23.44
CA ASN A 214 12.08 -15.59 24.46
C ASN A 214 11.67 -16.67 25.48
N GLY A 215 10.38 -17.02 25.56
CA GLY A 215 9.89 -18.13 26.39
C GLY A 215 9.94 -19.51 25.73
N ARG A 216 10.56 -19.63 24.53
CA ARG A 216 10.67 -20.87 23.73
C ARG A 216 12.12 -21.34 23.53
N GLN A 217 13.05 -20.87 24.36
CA GLN A 217 14.45 -21.36 24.44
C GLN A 217 14.68 -22.17 25.71
#